data_AF-A0A838UXE8-F1
#
_entry.id   AF-A0A838UXE8-F1
#
_cell.length_a   1.000
_cell.length_b   1.000
_cell.length_c   1.000
_cell.angle_alpha   90.00
_cell.angle_beta   90.00
_cell.angle_gamma   90.00
#
_symmetry.space_group_name_H-M   'P 1'
#
loop_
_entity.id
_entity.type
_entity.pdbx_description
1 polymer ?
#
loop_
_entity_poly.entity_id
_entity_poly.type
_entity_poly.pdbx_seq_one_letter_code
_entity_poly.pdbx_strand_id
1 'polypeptide(L)'
;VGAGTGATVGKIGGPATTRPGGVGSASVLLPDGVTVVGALVVVNALGYVLDDMTPTAPSSTMPPADMTPGMNTTIAVVATSARLGKAQATKMAQMAHDGLARAIRPLHTPFDGDVVFALSSPTPDALPADAAEMTEIGAMAAETLTRAVLRAVAMAAD
;
A
#
# COMPACT_ATOMS: atom_id res chain seq x y z
N VAL A 1 11.26 -8.31 -8.95
CA VAL A 1 11.89 -9.31 -8.05
C VAL A 1 10.84 -10.01 -7.21
N GLY A 2 11.11 -11.25 -6.75
CA GLY A 2 10.26 -11.98 -5.81
C GLY A 2 8.79 -12.02 -6.24
N ALA A 3 7.88 -11.77 -5.28
CA ALA A 3 6.43 -11.72 -5.52
C ALA A 3 5.98 -10.61 -6.48
N GLY A 4 6.80 -9.57 -6.71
CA GLY A 4 6.51 -8.53 -7.69
C GLY A 4 6.92 -8.88 -9.11
N THR A 5 7.56 -10.03 -9.35
CA THR A 5 7.87 -10.48 -10.71
C THR A 5 6.57 -10.75 -11.46
N GLY A 6 6.34 -10.05 -12.57
CA GLY A 6 5.10 -10.14 -13.37
C GLY A 6 3.93 -9.33 -12.82
N ALA A 7 4.11 -8.58 -11.74
CA ALA A 7 3.10 -7.65 -11.24
C ALA A 7 2.89 -6.49 -12.22
N THR A 8 1.64 -6.09 -12.41
CA THR A 8 1.26 -5.02 -13.35
C THR A 8 0.16 -4.14 -12.76
N VAL A 9 0.09 -2.89 -13.24
CA VAL A 9 -0.91 -1.88 -12.79
C VAL A 9 -1.57 -1.20 -13.99
N GLY A 10 -2.67 -0.47 -13.75
CA GLY A 10 -3.35 0.33 -14.79
C GLY A 10 -4.15 -0.49 -15.79
N LYS A 11 -4.57 -1.71 -15.43
CA LYS A 11 -5.22 -2.68 -16.32
C LYS A 11 -6.63 -2.27 -16.74
N ILE A 12 -7.26 -1.36 -15.98
CA ILE A 12 -8.63 -0.91 -16.24
C ILE A 12 -8.77 -0.17 -17.57
N GLY A 13 -7.71 0.48 -18.06
CA GLY A 13 -7.66 1.09 -19.39
C GLY A 13 -7.21 0.14 -20.50
N GLY A 14 -7.03 -1.14 -20.20
CA GLY A 14 -6.57 -2.17 -21.14
C GLY A 14 -5.06 -2.12 -21.40
N PRO A 15 -4.60 -2.77 -22.50
CA PRO A 15 -3.17 -2.92 -22.79
C PRO A 15 -2.42 -1.60 -22.94
N ALA A 16 -3.09 -0.54 -23.42
CA ALA A 16 -2.46 0.77 -23.67
C ALA A 16 -2.02 1.49 -22.38
N THR A 17 -2.63 1.15 -21.25
CA THR A 17 -2.34 1.77 -19.95
C THR A 17 -1.67 0.82 -18.96
N THR A 18 -1.58 -0.46 -19.32
CA THR A 18 -0.96 -1.48 -18.49
C THR A 18 0.54 -1.26 -18.45
N ARG A 19 1.10 -1.22 -17.24
CA ARG A 19 2.53 -0.98 -17.02
C ARG A 19 3.09 -1.87 -15.91
N PRO A 20 4.43 -2.03 -15.84
CA PRO A 20 5.05 -2.77 -14.76
C PRO A 20 4.61 -2.24 -13.40
N GLY A 21 4.14 -3.16 -12.56
CA GLY A 21 4.06 -2.98 -11.11
C GLY A 21 5.27 -3.63 -10.48
N GLY A 22 5.24 -3.90 -9.18
CA GLY A 22 6.41 -4.55 -8.56
C GLY A 22 6.39 -4.56 -7.05
N VAL A 23 7.60 -4.64 -6.49
CA VAL A 23 7.83 -4.58 -5.03
C VAL A 23 8.33 -3.18 -4.70
N GLY A 24 7.77 -2.56 -3.66
CA GLY A 24 8.26 -1.29 -3.14
C GLY A 24 8.27 -1.27 -1.63
N SER A 25 9.16 -0.46 -1.08
CA SER A 25 9.29 -0.25 0.36
C SER A 25 9.59 1.20 0.69
N ALA A 26 9.19 1.61 1.89
CA ALA A 26 9.50 2.92 2.46
C ALA A 26 9.51 2.82 3.99
N SER A 27 10.11 3.81 4.64
CA SER A 27 10.03 3.97 6.09
C SER A 27 10.04 5.44 6.50
N VAL A 28 9.66 5.71 7.74
CA VAL A 28 9.74 7.03 8.37
C VAL A 28 10.07 6.87 9.85
N LEU A 29 10.96 7.72 10.34
CA LEU A 29 11.16 7.95 11.78
C LEU A 29 10.15 9.00 12.22
N LEU A 30 9.38 8.71 13.27
CA LEU A 30 8.40 9.63 13.82
C LEU A 30 9.10 10.81 14.52
N PRO A 31 8.40 11.94 14.75
CA PRO A 31 8.95 13.12 15.42
C PRO A 31 9.47 12.86 16.84
N ASP A 32 9.05 11.77 17.49
CA ASP A 32 9.59 11.31 18.78
C ASP A 32 11.07 10.88 18.71
N GLY A 33 11.60 10.68 17.48
CA GLY A 33 12.98 10.31 17.23
C GLY A 33 13.32 8.85 17.53
N VAL A 34 12.33 8.02 17.89
CA VAL A 34 12.53 6.63 18.34
C VAL A 34 11.63 5.65 17.59
N THR A 35 10.39 6.03 17.32
CA THR A 35 9.42 5.15 16.66
C THR A 35 9.62 5.17 15.15
N VAL A 36 9.72 3.99 14.54
CA VAL A 36 9.83 3.83 13.09
C VAL A 36 8.58 3.15 12.57
N VAL A 37 8.03 3.66 11.47
CA VAL A 37 7.02 2.98 10.68
C VAL A 37 7.60 2.61 9.33
N GLY A 38 7.51 1.34 8.95
CA GLY A 38 7.96 0.80 7.67
C GLY A 38 6.81 0.20 6.88
N ALA A 39 6.91 0.21 5.56
CA ALA A 39 5.97 -0.47 4.67
C ALA A 39 6.73 -1.26 3.60
N LEU A 40 6.19 -2.42 3.24
CA LEU A 40 6.58 -3.24 2.10
C LEU A 40 5.31 -3.64 1.35
N VAL A 41 5.30 -3.50 0.02
CA VAL A 41 4.12 -3.77 -0.80
C VAL A 41 4.50 -4.44 -2.11
N VAL A 42 3.61 -5.32 -2.57
CA VAL A 42 3.58 -5.84 -3.93
C VAL A 42 2.36 -5.25 -4.63
N VAL A 43 2.57 -4.54 -5.73
CA VAL A 43 1.53 -3.78 -6.41
C VAL A 43 1.16 -4.47 -7.72
N ASN A 44 0.06 -5.24 -7.70
CA ASN A 44 -0.55 -5.85 -8.87
C ASN A 44 -2.02 -5.40 -8.99
N ALA A 45 -2.23 -4.10 -9.20
CA ALA A 45 -3.55 -3.47 -9.10
C ALA A 45 -4.32 -3.49 -10.43
N LEU A 46 -5.66 -3.56 -10.36
CA LEU A 46 -6.50 -3.19 -11.49
C LEU A 46 -6.33 -1.70 -11.85
N GLY A 47 -6.38 -0.85 -10.82
CA GLY A 47 -6.32 0.58 -10.96
C GLY A 47 -4.95 1.13 -11.38
N TYR A 48 -4.95 2.40 -11.75
CA TYR A 48 -3.75 3.19 -11.98
C TYR A 48 -3.08 3.50 -10.65
N VAL A 49 -1.75 3.39 -10.61
CA VAL A 49 -0.96 4.06 -9.56
C VAL A 49 -0.82 5.53 -9.94
N LEU A 50 -1.12 6.46 -9.04
CA LEU A 50 -1.10 7.92 -9.24
C LEU A 50 0.31 8.49 -9.04
N ASP A 51 1.09 8.49 -10.11
CA ASP A 51 2.38 9.17 -10.25
C ASP A 51 2.33 10.27 -11.34
N ASP A 52 3.45 10.97 -11.55
CA ASP A 52 3.58 12.03 -12.55
C ASP A 52 3.35 11.55 -14.00
N MET A 53 3.41 10.24 -14.23
CA MET A 53 3.23 9.61 -15.54
C MET A 53 1.80 9.10 -15.74
N THR A 54 0.93 9.28 -14.74
CA THR A 54 -0.43 8.77 -14.80
C THR A 54 -1.25 9.61 -15.75
N PRO A 55 -1.96 9.00 -16.71
CA PRO A 55 -2.92 9.75 -17.52
C PRO A 55 -3.90 10.49 -16.60
N THR A 56 -4.37 11.67 -17.01
CA THR A 56 -5.55 12.30 -16.37
C THR A 56 -6.65 11.24 -16.22
N ALA A 57 -7.34 11.24 -15.07
CA ALA A 57 -8.28 10.19 -14.65
C ALA A 57 -9.04 9.53 -15.82
N PRO A 58 -9.15 8.19 -15.85
CA PRO A 58 -9.67 7.49 -17.01
C PRO A 58 -11.08 7.98 -17.35
N SER A 59 -11.39 8.05 -18.65
CA SER A 59 -12.74 8.42 -19.13
C SER A 59 -13.83 7.44 -18.68
N SER A 60 -13.44 6.23 -18.25
CA SER A 60 -14.30 5.21 -17.69
C SER A 60 -13.59 4.43 -16.58
N THR A 61 -14.32 4.06 -15.53
CA THR A 61 -13.88 3.12 -14.50
C THR A 61 -14.57 1.77 -14.63
N MET A 62 -15.15 1.47 -15.79
CA MET A 62 -15.64 0.12 -16.07
C MET A 62 -14.47 -0.79 -16.47
N PRO A 63 -14.34 -1.98 -15.85
CA PRO A 63 -13.33 -2.96 -16.24
C PRO A 63 -13.61 -3.55 -17.63
N PRO A 64 -12.59 -4.06 -18.34
CA PRO A 64 -12.78 -4.82 -19.57
C PRO A 64 -13.75 -5.99 -19.39
N ALA A 65 -14.58 -6.26 -20.41
CA ALA A 65 -15.68 -7.23 -20.32
C ALA A 65 -15.23 -8.68 -20.09
N ASP A 66 -14.02 -9.01 -20.51
CA ASP A 66 -13.38 -10.33 -20.40
C ASP A 66 -12.54 -10.50 -19.11
N MET A 67 -12.49 -9.47 -18.25
CA MET A 67 -11.69 -9.55 -17.03
C MET A 67 -12.39 -10.40 -15.96
N THR A 68 -11.67 -11.36 -15.40
CA THR A 68 -12.21 -12.21 -14.32
C THR A 68 -11.99 -11.53 -12.95
N PRO A 69 -13.01 -11.51 -12.05
CA PRO A 69 -12.85 -11.04 -10.68
C PRO A 69 -11.72 -11.75 -9.91
N GLY A 70 -11.08 -11.04 -8.97
CA GLY A 70 -10.01 -11.56 -8.12
C GLY A 70 -8.65 -11.81 -8.78
N MET A 71 -8.41 -11.38 -10.02
CA MET A 71 -7.12 -11.56 -10.70
C MET A 71 -6.06 -10.50 -10.38
N ASN A 72 -6.44 -9.44 -9.66
CA ASN A 72 -5.56 -8.37 -9.22
C ASN A 72 -5.39 -8.42 -7.71
N THR A 73 -4.26 -7.98 -7.18
CA THR A 73 -3.98 -8.04 -5.74
C THR A 73 -2.92 -7.02 -5.40
N THR A 74 -3.24 -6.07 -4.51
CA THR A 74 -2.21 -5.32 -3.79
C THR A 74 -2.05 -5.91 -2.40
N ILE A 75 -0.89 -6.50 -2.12
CA ILE A 75 -0.60 -7.10 -0.80
C ILE A 75 0.53 -6.32 -0.13
N ALA A 76 0.28 -5.89 1.11
CA ALA A 76 1.23 -5.08 1.85
C ALA A 76 1.44 -5.56 3.29
N VAL A 77 2.58 -5.17 3.84
CA VAL A 77 2.90 -5.23 5.26
C VAL A 77 3.25 -3.81 5.71
N VAL A 78 2.63 -3.36 6.79
CA VAL A 78 3.09 -2.19 7.57
C VAL A 78 3.63 -2.67 8.91
N ALA A 79 4.79 -2.16 9.30
CA ALA A 79 5.48 -2.55 10.52
C ALA A 79 5.81 -1.32 11.36
N THR A 80 5.75 -1.43 12.68
CA THR A 80 6.17 -0.37 13.59
C THR A 80 7.04 -0.90 14.73
N SER A 81 7.97 -0.07 15.22
CA SER A 81 8.68 -0.33 16.48
C SER A 81 7.88 0.06 17.73
N ALA A 82 6.70 0.69 17.60
CA ALA A 82 5.81 0.93 18.74
C ALA A 82 5.21 -0.38 19.26
N ARG A 83 4.91 -0.47 20.57
CA ARG A 83 4.22 -1.62 21.15
C ARG A 83 2.72 -1.52 20.89
N LEU A 84 2.22 -2.41 20.02
CA LEU A 84 0.79 -2.48 19.70
C LEU A 84 0.18 -3.81 20.18
N GLY A 85 -1.00 -3.72 20.78
CA GLY A 85 -1.87 -4.88 20.97
C GLY A 85 -2.51 -5.33 19.64
N LYS A 86 -3.18 -6.49 19.64
CA LYS A 86 -3.84 -7.04 18.44
C LYS A 86 -4.86 -6.07 17.83
N ALA A 87 -5.70 -5.44 18.66
CA ALA A 87 -6.69 -4.47 18.18
C ALA A 87 -6.04 -3.23 17.55
N GLN A 88 -4.95 -2.74 18.15
CA GLN A 88 -4.17 -1.60 17.63
C GLN A 88 -3.47 -1.94 16.32
N ALA A 89 -2.87 -3.13 16.21
CA ALA A 89 -2.28 -3.60 14.96
C ALA A 89 -3.33 -3.72 13.85
N THR A 90 -4.50 -4.30 14.13
CA THR A 90 -5.63 -4.32 13.18
C THR A 90 -6.05 -2.90 12.78
N LYS A 91 -6.10 -1.96 13.74
CA LYS A 91 -6.44 -0.57 13.44
C LYS A 91 -5.38 0.12 12.57
N MET A 92 -4.09 -0.13 12.81
CA MET A 92 -3.00 0.35 11.97
C MET A 92 -3.12 -0.20 10.54
N ALA A 93 -3.40 -1.50 10.38
CA ALA A 93 -3.64 -2.09 9.06
C ALA A 93 -4.82 -1.41 8.35
N GLN A 94 -5.95 -1.24 9.04
CA GLN A 94 -7.12 -0.55 8.49
C GLN A 94 -6.80 0.87 8.02
N MET A 95 -6.08 1.65 8.83
CA MET A 95 -5.68 3.01 8.45
C MET A 95 -4.69 3.00 7.28
N ALA A 96 -3.79 2.01 7.21
CA ALA A 96 -2.85 1.88 6.10
C ALA A 96 -3.53 1.63 4.75
N HIS A 97 -4.73 1.02 4.70
CA HIS A 97 -5.51 0.94 3.45
C HIS A 97 -5.81 2.32 2.83
N ASP A 98 -5.86 3.40 3.62
CA ASP A 98 -5.97 4.77 3.09
C ASP A 98 -4.76 5.14 2.23
N GLY A 99 -3.58 4.60 2.57
CA GLY A 99 -2.35 4.78 1.82
C GLY A 99 -2.41 4.15 0.44
N LEU A 100 -2.97 2.94 0.34
CA LEU A 100 -3.30 2.31 -0.93
C LEU A 100 -4.28 3.19 -1.71
N ALA A 101 -5.33 3.70 -1.05
CA ALA A 101 -6.37 4.49 -1.72
C ALA A 101 -5.81 5.80 -2.28
N ARG A 102 -4.88 6.45 -1.58
CA ARG A 102 -4.20 7.65 -2.09
C ARG A 102 -3.35 7.37 -3.31
N ALA A 103 -2.76 6.17 -3.39
CA ALA A 103 -1.86 5.81 -4.48
C ALA A 103 -2.55 5.12 -5.66
N ILE A 104 -3.69 4.44 -5.48
CA ILE A 104 -4.29 3.55 -6.49
C ILE A 104 -5.73 3.95 -6.78
N ARG A 105 -6.09 4.09 -8.08
CA ARG A 105 -7.43 4.46 -8.53
C ARG A 105 -7.91 3.67 -9.77
N PRO A 106 -9.08 3.01 -9.73
CA PRO A 106 -9.83 2.63 -8.52
C PRO A 106 -9.06 1.57 -7.70
N LEU A 107 -9.45 1.40 -6.43
CA LEU A 107 -8.91 0.44 -5.47
C LEU A 107 -10.08 -0.33 -4.82
N HIS A 108 -9.83 -1.51 -4.22
CA HIS A 108 -10.83 -2.32 -3.52
C HIS A 108 -11.98 -2.75 -4.44
N THR A 109 -11.70 -2.88 -5.74
CA THR A 109 -12.72 -3.34 -6.66
C THR A 109 -12.99 -4.83 -6.42
N PRO A 110 -14.13 -5.38 -6.88
CA PRO A 110 -14.36 -6.83 -6.86
C PRO A 110 -13.31 -7.64 -7.65
N PHE A 111 -12.45 -6.96 -8.42
CA PHE A 111 -11.39 -7.57 -9.20
C PHE A 111 -10.05 -7.57 -8.48
N ASP A 112 -9.96 -6.93 -7.31
CA ASP A 112 -8.77 -6.83 -6.49
C ASP A 112 -8.92 -7.68 -5.20
N GLY A 113 -7.83 -8.34 -4.81
CA GLY A 113 -7.67 -9.05 -3.54
C GLY A 113 -6.82 -8.25 -2.55
N ASP A 114 -7.13 -6.97 -2.33
CA ASP A 114 -6.27 -6.07 -1.56
C ASP A 114 -6.20 -6.43 -0.06
N VAL A 115 -4.99 -6.59 0.46
CA VAL A 115 -4.76 -6.97 1.86
C VAL A 115 -3.57 -6.23 2.45
N VAL A 116 -3.74 -5.67 3.65
CA VAL A 116 -2.64 -5.09 4.45
C VAL A 116 -2.49 -5.86 5.78
N PHE A 117 -1.29 -6.37 6.04
CA PHE A 117 -0.91 -6.95 7.32
C PHE A 117 -0.18 -5.91 8.18
N ALA A 118 -0.41 -5.95 9.49
CA ALA A 118 0.28 -5.11 10.46
C ALA A 118 1.19 -5.92 11.38
N LEU A 119 2.42 -5.42 11.57
CA LEU A 119 3.43 -5.98 12.47
C LEU A 119 3.84 -4.92 13.50
N SER A 120 4.08 -5.36 14.74
CA SER A 120 4.64 -4.54 15.81
C SER A 120 5.86 -5.28 16.37
N SER A 121 7.00 -4.60 16.42
CA SER A 121 8.28 -5.14 16.87
C SER A 121 8.93 -4.18 17.89
N PRO A 122 8.37 -4.08 19.10
CA PRO A 122 8.85 -3.15 20.11
C PRO A 122 10.13 -3.62 20.79
N THR A 123 10.87 -2.66 21.33
CA THR A 123 11.90 -2.97 22.34
C THR A 123 11.24 -3.53 23.60
N PRO A 124 11.97 -4.30 24.44
CA PRO A 124 11.42 -4.90 25.65
C PRO A 124 10.77 -3.89 26.62
N ASP A 125 11.29 -2.67 26.66
CA ASP A 125 10.91 -1.57 27.56
C ASP A 125 9.86 -0.61 26.99
N ALA A 126 9.51 -0.70 25.70
CA ALA A 126 8.51 0.17 25.10
C ALA A 126 7.17 0.07 25.84
N LEU A 127 6.52 1.20 26.10
CA LEU A 127 5.18 1.23 26.67
C LEU A 127 4.12 0.98 25.57
N PRO A 128 2.94 0.43 25.90
CA PRO A 128 1.85 0.31 24.95
C PRO A 128 1.45 1.68 24.41
N ALA A 129 1.30 1.79 23.09
CA ALA A 129 0.89 3.05 22.46
C ALA A 129 -0.48 3.50 23.00
N ASP A 130 -0.65 4.78 23.28
CA ASP A 130 -1.93 5.37 23.62
C ASP A 130 -2.74 5.77 22.37
N ALA A 131 -3.87 6.46 22.57
CA ALA A 131 -4.73 6.87 21.46
C ALA A 131 -4.12 7.98 20.57
N ALA A 132 -3.31 8.86 21.14
CA ALA A 132 -2.64 9.92 20.39
C ALA A 132 -1.52 9.33 19.53
N GLU A 133 -0.69 8.46 20.12
CA GLU A 133 0.35 7.72 19.40
C GLU A 133 -0.26 6.85 18.29
N MET A 134 -1.39 6.19 18.54
CA MET A 134 -2.10 5.43 17.51
C MET A 134 -2.57 6.28 16.32
N THR A 135 -2.93 7.54 16.56
CA THR A 135 -3.33 8.47 15.49
C THR A 135 -2.12 8.75 14.58
N GLU A 136 -0.97 9.05 15.18
CA GLU A 136 0.26 9.34 14.45
C GLU A 136 0.80 8.10 13.72
N ILE A 137 0.89 6.96 14.41
CA ILE A 137 1.34 5.68 13.84
C ILE A 137 0.48 5.28 12.64
N GLY A 138 -0.85 5.34 12.78
CA GLY A 138 -1.76 4.97 11.70
C GLY A 138 -1.70 5.92 10.51
N ALA A 139 -1.61 7.23 10.76
CA ALA A 139 -1.45 8.23 9.70
C ALA A 139 -0.14 8.04 8.92
N MET A 140 0.96 7.80 9.65
CA MET A 140 2.27 7.57 9.06
C MET A 140 2.40 6.20 8.39
N ALA A 141 1.64 5.20 8.84
CA ALA A 141 1.52 3.92 8.14
C ALA A 141 0.86 4.09 6.77
N ALA A 142 -0.21 4.88 6.70
CA ALA A 142 -0.86 5.22 5.42
C ALA A 142 0.10 5.99 4.50
N GLU A 143 0.74 7.04 4.99
CA GLU A 143 1.69 7.85 4.21
C GLU A 143 2.88 7.02 3.72
N THR A 144 3.44 6.18 4.59
CA THR A 144 4.58 5.31 4.24
C THR A 144 4.18 4.25 3.23
N LEU A 145 2.97 3.68 3.33
CA LEU A 145 2.47 2.75 2.34
C LEU A 145 2.20 3.42 0.99
N THR A 146 1.66 4.65 0.96
CA THR A 146 1.55 5.43 -0.29
C THR A 146 2.92 5.57 -0.97
N ARG A 147 3.96 5.99 -0.23
CA ARG A 147 5.32 6.12 -0.77
C ARG A 147 5.89 4.79 -1.23
N ALA A 148 5.63 3.69 -0.52
CA ALA A 148 6.07 2.36 -0.93
C ALA A 148 5.41 1.91 -2.25
N VAL A 149 4.12 2.20 -2.47
CA VAL A 149 3.42 1.91 -3.73
C VAL A 149 4.04 2.69 -4.89
N LEU A 150 4.28 3.99 -4.72
CA LEU A 150 4.91 4.82 -5.75
C LEU A 150 6.32 4.31 -6.11
N ARG A 151 7.11 3.95 -5.09
CA ARG A 151 8.44 3.35 -5.28
C ARG A 151 8.38 2.00 -6.01
N ALA A 152 7.38 1.18 -5.75
CA ALA A 152 7.21 -0.12 -6.40
C ALA A 152 7.12 0.01 -7.92
N VAL A 153 6.38 1.01 -8.39
CA VAL A 153 6.18 1.27 -9.82
C VAL A 153 7.37 1.98 -10.43
N ALA A 154 7.93 2.98 -9.74
CA ALA A 154 9.13 3.68 -10.21
C ALA A 154 10.31 2.72 -10.43
N MET A 155 10.53 1.78 -9.52
CA MET A 155 11.63 0.81 -9.60
C MET A 155 11.35 -0.39 -10.52
N ALA A 156 10.13 -0.55 -11.02
CA ALA A 156 9.77 -1.63 -11.94
C ALA A 156 9.96 -1.25 -13.41
N ALA A 157 10.12 0.04 -13.69
CA ALA A 157 10.40 0.56 -15.02
C ALA A 157 11.90 0.49 -15.40
N ASP A 158 12.76 0.17 -14.43
CA ASP A 158 14.19 -0.09 -14.58
C ASP A 158 14.47 -1.60 -14.81
#